data_AF-A0A560Z3V9-F1
#
_entry.id   AF-A0A560Z3V9-F1
#
_cell.length_a   1.000
_cell.length_b   1.000
_cell.length_c   1.000
_cell.angle_alpha   90.00
_cell.angle_beta   90.00
_cell.angle_gamma   90.00
#
_symmetry.space_group_name_H-M   'P 1'
#
loop_
_entity.id
_entity.type
_entity.pdbx_description
1 polymer ?
#
loop_
_entity_poly.entity_id
_entity_poly.type
_entity_poly.pdbx_seq_one_letter_code
_entity_poly.pdbx_strand_id
1 'polypeptide(L)'
;MDFTVIDVETANPNLASICQVGIAVFRGGKLHQTWSSLVNPGDYFHPINTSIHGIDESMVASAPSWAQVYPQILPFVTHQIVASHMPFDRTATLRACQSAGLAHFDCAWLDTARVARRTWSECSQSGYGLKNLAAKLGISFEHHDALEDARAAGEILVHAMTHTGSTAADWCSLANQPLANVLCSFNQLVINPNGELAGNVLVFTGALSIPRREAAELAASGGCEIGSGVTKHTTLLVVGDQDIGRLAGKDRSSKHVKAEELIAKGQNIRILGESDFQVLLGFESLGR
;
A
#
# COMPACT_ATOMS: atom_id res chain seq x y z
N MET A 1 -11.13 -21.21 4.04
CA MET A 1 -11.14 -19.73 4.13
C MET A 1 -9.74 -19.31 4.54
N ASP A 2 -8.76 -19.74 3.75
CA ASP A 2 -7.39 -19.88 4.23
C ASP A 2 -6.51 -18.98 3.38
N PHE A 3 -5.85 -18.05 4.04
CA PHE A 3 -5.04 -17.03 3.41
C PHE A 3 -4.07 -16.47 4.46
N THR A 4 -3.07 -15.73 3.99
CA THR A 4 -2.14 -14.96 4.80
C THR A 4 -2.34 -13.50 4.47
N VAL A 5 -2.17 -12.59 5.42
CA VAL A 5 -2.15 -11.14 5.17
C VAL A 5 -0.78 -10.61 5.51
N ILE A 6 -0.27 -9.72 4.66
CA ILE A 6 0.98 -8.99 4.88
C ILE A 6 0.70 -7.50 4.85
N ASP A 7 1.28 -6.79 5.81
CA ASP A 7 1.36 -5.34 5.84
C ASP A 7 2.79 -4.93 6.25
N VAL A 8 3.26 -3.78 5.77
CA VAL A 8 4.62 -3.29 6.02
C VAL A 8 4.67 -1.79 6.28
N GLU A 9 5.59 -1.40 7.16
CA GLU A 9 5.99 -0.01 7.34
C GLU A 9 7.32 0.27 6.64
N THR A 10 7.50 1.50 6.17
CA THR A 10 8.70 1.93 5.42
C THR A 10 9.38 3.10 6.12
N ALA A 11 10.71 3.08 6.19
CA ALA A 11 11.49 4.11 6.87
C ALA A 11 11.45 5.47 6.16
N ASN A 12 11.27 5.49 4.84
CA ASN A 12 11.24 6.70 4.03
C ASN A 12 10.39 6.49 2.75
N PRO A 13 10.25 7.50 1.85
CA PRO A 13 9.43 7.38 0.63
C PRO A 13 9.86 6.30 -0.38
N ASN A 14 11.03 5.69 -0.23
CA ASN A 14 11.46 4.54 -1.02
C ASN A 14 10.78 3.27 -0.49
N LEU A 15 9.99 2.61 -1.33
CA LEU A 15 9.24 1.41 -0.95
C LEU A 15 10.13 0.21 -0.59
N ALA A 16 11.41 0.20 -0.98
CA ALA A 16 12.36 -0.83 -0.57
C ALA A 16 12.80 -0.67 0.90
N SER A 17 12.54 0.47 1.54
CA SER A 17 13.01 0.81 2.89
C SER A 17 12.17 0.19 4.03
N ILE A 18 11.67 -1.04 3.85
CA ILE A 18 10.83 -1.72 4.85
C ILE A 18 11.54 -1.73 6.21
N CYS A 19 10.87 -1.21 7.23
CA CYS A 19 11.36 -1.14 8.61
C CYS A 19 10.55 -2.00 9.60
N GLN A 20 9.36 -2.45 9.20
CA GLN A 20 8.57 -3.46 9.92
C GLN A 20 7.77 -4.29 8.91
N VAL A 21 7.60 -5.57 9.20
CA VAL A 21 6.68 -6.45 8.50
C VAL A 21 5.78 -7.16 9.50
N GLY A 22 4.48 -7.19 9.22
CA GLY A 22 3.47 -7.91 9.97
C GLY A 22 2.79 -8.96 9.11
N ILE A 23 2.56 -10.14 9.69
CA ILE A 23 1.92 -11.28 9.03
C ILE A 23 0.82 -11.85 9.92
N ALA A 24 -0.39 -11.94 9.37
CA ALA A 24 -1.53 -12.57 10.01
C ALA A 24 -2.06 -13.73 9.15
N VAL A 25 -2.02 -14.95 9.69
CA VAL A 25 -2.46 -16.17 9.01
C VAL A 25 -3.87 -16.52 9.45
N PHE A 26 -4.78 -16.69 8.48
CA PHE A 26 -6.15 -17.08 8.73
C PHE A 26 -6.40 -18.51 8.24
N ARG A 27 -7.13 -19.28 9.04
CA ARG A 27 -7.59 -20.64 8.73
C ARG A 27 -9.04 -20.80 9.14
N GLY A 28 -9.88 -21.28 8.23
CA GLY A 28 -11.31 -21.48 8.53
C GLY A 28 -12.03 -20.20 9.02
N GLY A 29 -11.59 -19.02 8.56
CA GLY A 29 -12.19 -17.74 8.93
C GLY A 29 -11.79 -17.22 10.32
N LYS A 30 -10.75 -17.79 10.94
CA LYS A 30 -10.21 -17.35 12.23
C LYS A 30 -8.74 -17.03 12.12
N LEU A 31 -8.27 -16.05 12.91
CA LEU A 31 -6.85 -15.80 13.09
C LEU A 31 -6.21 -17.05 13.71
N HIS A 32 -5.25 -17.62 13.01
CA HIS A 32 -4.58 -18.87 13.37
C HIS A 32 -3.19 -18.62 13.95
N GLN A 33 -2.42 -17.74 13.31
CA GLN A 33 -1.05 -17.44 13.69
C GLN A 33 -0.71 -16.00 13.31
N THR A 34 0.13 -15.36 14.10
CA THR A 34 0.75 -14.07 13.79
C THR A 34 2.26 -14.21 13.78
N TRP A 35 2.93 -13.35 13.01
CA TRP A 35 4.37 -13.19 13.02
C TRP A 35 4.70 -11.74 12.64
N SER A 36 5.70 -11.16 13.29
CA SER A 36 6.17 -9.82 12.95
C SER A 36 7.67 -9.69 13.16
N SER A 37 8.28 -8.73 12.48
CA SER A 37 9.69 -8.42 12.63
C SER A 37 9.96 -6.95 12.34
N LEU A 38 10.78 -6.32 13.18
CA LEU A 38 11.50 -5.12 12.76
C LEU A 38 12.52 -5.50 11.71
N VAL A 39 12.75 -4.60 10.76
CA VAL A 39 13.70 -4.79 9.67
C VAL A 39 14.65 -3.60 9.67
N ASN A 40 15.94 -3.86 9.56
CA ASN A 40 16.91 -2.80 9.29
C ASN A 40 16.99 -2.59 7.76
N PRO A 41 16.45 -1.48 7.22
CA PRO A 41 16.52 -1.21 5.79
C PRO A 41 17.92 -0.81 5.33
N GLY A 42 18.84 -0.49 6.25
CA GLY A 42 20.16 0.07 5.91
C GLY A 42 20.08 1.44 5.26
N ASP A 43 19.03 2.21 5.58
CA ASP A 43 18.71 3.50 4.95
C ASP A 43 18.24 4.52 6.01
N TYR A 44 18.12 5.80 5.61
CA TYR A 44 17.70 6.87 6.50
C TYR A 44 16.21 6.78 6.86
N PHE A 45 15.85 7.31 8.03
CA PHE A 45 14.46 7.42 8.49
C PHE A 45 13.92 8.83 8.28
N HIS A 46 12.86 8.94 7.47
CA HIS A 46 12.21 10.22 7.23
C HIS A 46 11.29 10.56 8.43
N PRO A 47 11.37 11.78 9.01
CA PRO A 47 10.61 12.12 10.21
C PRO A 47 9.09 11.91 10.10
N ILE A 48 8.54 12.09 8.90
CA ILE A 48 7.12 11.82 8.62
C ILE A 48 6.79 10.34 8.83
N ASN A 49 7.55 9.44 8.20
CA ASN A 49 7.34 8.01 8.30
C ASN A 49 7.42 7.58 9.77
N THR A 50 8.50 7.96 10.46
CA THR A 50 8.65 7.73 11.90
C THR A 50 7.51 8.33 12.72
N SER A 51 6.95 9.48 12.35
CA SER A 51 5.81 10.07 13.07
C SER A 51 4.49 9.30 12.91
N ILE A 52 4.37 8.49 11.85
CA ILE A 52 3.17 7.69 11.55
C ILE A 52 3.17 6.41 12.39
N HIS A 53 4.25 5.62 12.32
CA HIS A 53 4.34 4.29 12.93
C HIS A 53 5.23 4.24 14.19
N GLY A 54 5.94 5.32 14.51
CA GLY A 54 6.78 5.42 15.73
C GLY A 54 8.11 4.69 15.67
N ILE A 55 8.51 4.14 14.52
CA ILE A 55 9.76 3.37 14.37
C ILE A 55 10.85 4.29 13.87
N ASP A 56 11.96 4.32 14.61
CA ASP A 56 13.16 5.08 14.25
C ASP A 56 14.37 4.18 14.00
N GLU A 57 15.45 4.80 13.53
CA GLU A 57 16.72 4.14 13.23
C GLU A 57 17.31 3.38 14.43
N SER A 58 17.10 3.89 15.66
CA SER A 58 17.65 3.27 16.87
C SER A 58 16.97 1.94 17.20
N MET A 59 15.66 1.84 16.93
CA MET A 59 14.88 0.62 17.14
C MET A 59 15.29 -0.51 16.20
N VAL A 60 15.69 -0.18 14.97
CA VAL A 60 16.07 -1.17 13.95
C VAL A 60 17.58 -1.42 13.87
N ALA A 61 18.40 -0.71 14.62
CA ALA A 61 19.86 -0.77 14.50
C ALA A 61 20.42 -2.21 14.62
N SER A 62 19.83 -3.03 15.49
CA SER A 62 20.18 -4.46 15.65
C SER A 62 19.17 -5.42 15.01
N ALA A 63 18.18 -4.91 14.28
CA ALA A 63 17.18 -5.72 13.61
C ALA A 63 17.79 -6.41 12.36
N PRO A 64 17.22 -7.55 11.93
CA PRO A 64 17.69 -8.23 10.72
C PRO A 64 17.43 -7.39 9.46
N SER A 65 18.26 -7.56 8.44
CA SER A 65 18.02 -6.98 7.11
C SER A 65 16.89 -7.72 6.38
N TRP A 66 16.33 -7.11 5.33
CA TRP A 66 15.30 -7.77 4.51
C TRP A 66 15.74 -9.15 4.01
N ALA A 67 17.01 -9.31 3.62
CA ALA A 67 17.54 -10.61 3.16
C ALA A 67 17.58 -11.69 4.27
N GLN A 68 17.71 -11.29 5.53
CA GLN A 68 17.66 -12.20 6.68
C GLN A 68 16.23 -12.53 7.11
N VAL A 69 15.30 -11.60 6.89
CA VAL A 69 13.86 -11.74 7.18
C VAL A 69 13.16 -12.59 6.11
N TYR A 70 13.50 -12.38 4.83
CA TYR A 70 12.92 -13.06 3.68
C TYR A 70 12.70 -14.58 3.84
N PRO A 71 13.72 -15.40 4.22
CA PRO A 71 13.51 -16.85 4.37
C PRO A 71 12.53 -17.22 5.49
N GLN A 72 12.30 -16.34 6.47
CA GLN A 72 11.34 -16.55 7.54
C GLN A 72 9.90 -16.27 7.09
N ILE A 73 9.73 -15.43 6.05
CA ILE A 73 8.42 -15.11 5.47
C ILE A 73 7.93 -16.22 4.54
N LEU A 74 8.84 -16.88 3.81
CA LEU A 74 8.51 -17.89 2.79
C LEU A 74 7.48 -18.95 3.23
N PRO A 75 7.55 -19.54 4.44
CA PRO A 75 6.56 -20.53 4.89
C PRO A 75 5.12 -20.02 4.92
N PHE A 76 4.92 -18.70 5.05
CA PHE A 76 3.60 -18.07 5.12
C PHE A 76 3.02 -17.71 3.74
N VAL A 77 3.87 -17.53 2.73
CA VAL A 77 3.48 -16.94 1.44
C VAL A 77 3.60 -17.89 0.26
N THR A 78 4.58 -18.79 0.25
CA THR A 78 4.88 -19.61 -0.93
C THR A 78 3.72 -20.53 -1.28
N HIS A 79 3.22 -20.40 -2.51
CA HIS A 79 2.05 -21.07 -3.06
C HIS A 79 0.76 -20.86 -2.24
N GLN A 80 0.68 -19.77 -1.47
CA GLN A 80 -0.50 -19.39 -0.71
C GLN A 80 -1.25 -18.24 -1.37
N ILE A 81 -2.48 -18.02 -0.92
CA ILE A 81 -3.17 -16.75 -1.13
C ILE A 81 -2.64 -15.76 -0.10
N VAL A 82 -2.07 -14.67 -0.58
CA VAL A 82 -1.52 -13.59 0.23
C VAL A 82 -2.33 -12.33 -0.03
N ALA A 83 -2.89 -11.76 1.02
CA ALA A 83 -3.67 -10.56 0.96
C ALA A 83 -2.87 -9.35 1.46
N SER A 84 -3.19 -8.19 0.93
CA SER A 84 -2.76 -6.86 1.42
C SER A 84 -3.95 -5.91 1.36
N HIS A 85 -3.85 -4.75 2.01
CA HIS A 85 -4.87 -3.72 1.92
C HIS A 85 -4.38 -2.60 1.01
N MET A 86 -4.86 -2.58 -0.24
CA MET A 86 -4.32 -1.75 -1.33
C MET A 86 -2.93 -2.28 -1.81
N PRO A 87 -2.39 -1.85 -2.96
CA PRO A 87 -1.23 -2.50 -3.57
C PRO A 87 0.12 -2.15 -2.92
N PHE A 88 0.14 -1.27 -1.91
CA PHE A 88 1.37 -0.74 -1.33
C PHE A 88 2.28 -1.85 -0.79
N ASP A 89 1.76 -2.73 0.06
CA ASP A 89 2.58 -3.75 0.75
C ASP A 89 3.15 -4.78 -0.22
N ARG A 90 2.34 -5.16 -1.21
CA ARG A 90 2.78 -5.98 -2.33
C ARG A 90 3.93 -5.33 -3.10
N THR A 91 3.85 -4.03 -3.39
CA THR A 91 4.93 -3.34 -4.12
C THR A 91 6.16 -3.14 -3.25
N ALA A 92 5.99 -2.78 -1.98
CA ALA A 92 7.10 -2.63 -1.04
C ALA A 92 7.88 -3.95 -0.89
N THR A 93 7.19 -5.08 -0.69
CA THR A 93 7.85 -6.39 -0.61
C THR A 93 8.55 -6.76 -1.92
N LEU A 94 7.94 -6.45 -3.07
CA LEU A 94 8.59 -6.63 -4.38
C LEU A 94 9.87 -5.79 -4.52
N ARG A 95 9.84 -4.52 -4.14
CA ARG A 95 10.97 -3.58 -4.23
C ARG A 95 12.09 -3.95 -3.26
N ALA A 96 11.75 -4.37 -2.05
CA ALA A 96 12.72 -4.87 -1.09
C ALA A 96 13.41 -6.16 -1.59
N CYS A 97 12.67 -7.08 -2.21
CA CYS A 97 13.27 -8.25 -2.87
C CYS A 97 14.21 -7.85 -4.00
N GLN A 98 13.79 -6.94 -4.89
CA GLN A 98 14.64 -6.45 -5.99
C GLN A 98 15.92 -5.81 -5.49
N SER A 99 15.81 -4.91 -4.50
CA SER A 99 16.97 -4.23 -3.90
C SER A 99 17.95 -5.20 -3.23
N ALA A 100 17.45 -6.32 -2.71
CA ALA A 100 18.26 -7.34 -2.07
C ALA A 100 18.73 -8.46 -3.04
N GLY A 101 18.37 -8.40 -4.32
CA GLY A 101 18.69 -9.46 -5.30
C GLY A 101 17.97 -10.79 -5.04
N LEU A 102 16.79 -10.75 -4.43
CA LEU A 102 15.99 -11.91 -4.05
C LEU A 102 14.85 -12.14 -5.05
N ALA A 103 14.38 -13.39 -5.11
CA ALA A 103 13.18 -13.72 -5.88
C ALA A 103 11.94 -13.05 -5.29
N HIS A 104 10.94 -12.84 -6.16
CA HIS A 104 9.62 -12.40 -5.72
C HIS A 104 8.88 -13.54 -5.01
N PHE A 105 7.92 -13.21 -4.15
CA PHE A 105 7.06 -14.22 -3.54
C PHE A 105 6.18 -14.88 -4.60
N ASP A 106 6.35 -16.19 -4.75
CA ASP A 106 5.48 -17.03 -5.57
C ASP A 106 4.16 -17.29 -4.82
N CYS A 107 3.22 -16.37 -4.99
CA CYS A 107 1.93 -16.39 -4.29
C CYS A 107 0.81 -15.75 -5.12
N ALA A 108 -0.43 -16.08 -4.77
CA ALA A 108 -1.60 -15.45 -5.34
C ALA A 108 -1.99 -14.22 -4.52
N TRP A 109 -1.71 -13.02 -5.05
CA TRP A 109 -2.04 -11.77 -4.38
C TRP A 109 -3.54 -11.45 -4.43
N LEU A 110 -4.07 -10.96 -3.31
CA LEU A 110 -5.44 -10.50 -3.16
C LEU A 110 -5.50 -9.13 -2.47
N ASP A 111 -6.11 -8.14 -3.12
CA ASP A 111 -6.33 -6.82 -2.51
C ASP A 111 -7.67 -6.78 -1.77
N THR A 112 -7.61 -6.69 -0.45
CA THR A 112 -8.78 -6.62 0.43
C THR A 112 -9.61 -5.35 0.23
N ALA A 113 -9.00 -4.25 -0.21
CA ALA A 113 -9.74 -3.03 -0.56
C ALA A 113 -10.61 -3.26 -1.81
N ARG A 114 -10.08 -3.93 -2.84
CA ARG A 114 -10.87 -4.33 -4.03
C ARG A 114 -12.00 -5.28 -3.67
N VAL A 115 -11.77 -6.21 -2.76
CA VAL A 115 -12.83 -7.08 -2.23
C VAL A 115 -13.92 -6.24 -1.56
N ALA A 116 -13.53 -5.37 -0.62
CA ALA A 116 -14.48 -4.52 0.12
C ALA A 116 -15.35 -3.65 -0.79
N ARG A 117 -14.76 -3.04 -1.82
CA ARG A 117 -15.46 -2.21 -2.81
C ARG A 117 -16.51 -2.97 -3.63
N ARG A 118 -16.32 -4.28 -3.80
CA ARG A 118 -17.25 -5.18 -4.51
C ARG A 118 -18.28 -5.80 -3.58
N THR A 119 -17.94 -5.97 -2.31
CA THR A 119 -18.85 -6.52 -1.31
C THR A 119 -19.87 -5.49 -0.82
N TRP A 120 -19.41 -4.26 -0.52
CA TRP A 120 -20.26 -3.21 0.07
C TRP A 120 -20.45 -2.05 -0.90
N SER A 121 -21.67 -1.87 -1.38
CA SER A 121 -22.03 -0.84 -2.38
C SER A 121 -21.68 0.59 -1.94
N GLU A 122 -21.83 0.87 -0.64
CA GLU A 122 -21.46 2.13 0.01
C GLU A 122 -19.95 2.39 0.00
N CYS A 123 -19.15 1.34 -0.13
CA CYS A 123 -17.69 1.41 -0.21
C CYS A 123 -17.20 1.42 -1.65
N SER A 124 -18.06 1.39 -2.67
CA SER A 124 -17.65 1.23 -4.07
C SER A 124 -16.75 2.37 -4.59
N GLN A 125 -16.99 3.60 -4.13
CA GLN A 125 -16.31 4.82 -4.57
C GLN A 125 -15.42 5.47 -3.49
N SER A 126 -15.74 5.30 -2.20
CA SER A 126 -14.96 5.88 -1.10
C SER A 126 -15.18 5.09 0.20
N GLY A 127 -14.38 5.33 1.24
CA GLY A 127 -14.60 4.72 2.56
C GLY A 127 -14.11 3.26 2.70
N TYR A 128 -13.43 2.72 1.69
CA TYR A 128 -12.82 1.38 1.71
C TYR A 128 -11.39 1.36 2.29
N GLY A 129 -10.89 2.48 2.80
CA GLY A 129 -9.60 2.48 3.52
C GLY A 129 -9.71 1.75 4.86
N LEU A 130 -8.60 1.13 5.28
CA LEU A 130 -8.54 0.19 6.40
C LEU A 130 -9.28 0.68 7.65
N LYS A 131 -8.93 1.88 8.14
CA LYS A 131 -9.55 2.49 9.32
C LYS A 131 -11.07 2.67 9.20
N ASN A 132 -11.56 3.06 8.03
CA ASN A 132 -12.99 3.28 7.80
C ASN A 132 -13.75 1.95 7.77
N LEU A 133 -13.18 0.93 7.12
CA LEU A 133 -13.75 -0.42 7.10
C LEU A 133 -13.73 -1.07 8.48
N ALA A 134 -12.61 -0.95 9.19
CA ALA A 134 -12.49 -1.46 10.55
C ALA A 134 -13.55 -0.83 11.47
N ALA A 135 -13.71 0.50 11.44
CA ALA A 135 -14.76 1.18 12.18
C ALA A 135 -16.17 0.72 11.78
N LYS A 136 -16.43 0.55 10.48
CA LYS A 136 -17.72 0.07 9.96
C LYS A 136 -18.07 -1.35 10.43
N LEU A 137 -17.06 -2.22 10.52
CA LEU A 137 -17.22 -3.63 10.87
C LEU A 137 -17.06 -3.91 12.38
N GLY A 138 -16.74 -2.88 13.18
CA GLY A 138 -16.53 -3.02 14.61
C GLY A 138 -15.19 -3.66 14.98
N ILE A 139 -14.18 -3.56 14.12
CA ILE A 139 -12.83 -4.06 14.33
C ILE A 139 -12.00 -2.97 15.02
N SER A 140 -11.48 -3.28 16.21
CA SER A 140 -10.53 -2.42 16.92
C SER A 140 -9.11 -2.90 16.64
N PHE A 141 -8.19 -1.97 16.43
CA PHE A 141 -6.77 -2.25 16.19
C PHE A 141 -5.93 -1.00 16.49
N GLU A 142 -4.64 -1.20 16.78
CA GLU A 142 -3.68 -0.10 16.86
C GLU A 142 -3.22 0.24 15.44
N HIS A 143 -3.59 1.44 14.96
CA HIS A 143 -3.27 1.85 13.60
C HIS A 143 -1.80 2.22 13.47
N HIS A 144 -1.16 1.79 12.37
CA HIS A 144 0.26 1.98 12.07
C HIS A 144 1.22 1.08 12.86
N ASP A 145 0.72 -0.07 13.31
CA ASP A 145 1.54 -1.25 13.57
C ASP A 145 1.27 -2.28 12.47
N ALA A 146 2.33 -2.73 11.78
CA ALA A 146 2.18 -3.60 10.63
C ALA A 146 1.44 -4.92 10.96
N LEU A 147 1.56 -5.44 12.18
CA LEU A 147 0.87 -6.68 12.54
C LEU A 147 -0.62 -6.45 12.79
N GLU A 148 -0.96 -5.38 13.48
CA GLU A 148 -2.35 -5.01 13.75
C GLU A 148 -3.09 -4.58 12.47
N ASP A 149 -2.42 -3.87 11.56
CA ASP A 149 -2.98 -3.51 10.25
C ASP A 149 -3.22 -4.78 9.40
N ALA A 150 -2.27 -5.73 9.37
CA ALA A 150 -2.45 -7.03 8.70
C ALA A 150 -3.60 -7.85 9.31
N ARG A 151 -3.73 -7.88 10.64
CA ARG A 151 -4.84 -8.55 11.32
C ARG A 151 -6.19 -7.94 10.95
N ALA A 152 -6.30 -6.61 11.01
CA ALA A 152 -7.53 -5.89 10.68
C ALA A 152 -7.95 -6.11 9.22
N ALA A 153 -7.00 -6.06 8.29
CA ALA A 153 -7.23 -6.36 6.88
C ALA A 153 -7.73 -7.81 6.66
N GLY A 154 -7.19 -8.77 7.42
CA GLY A 154 -7.65 -10.15 7.38
C GLY A 154 -9.07 -10.33 7.92
N GLU A 155 -9.41 -9.66 9.01
CA GLU A 155 -10.77 -9.65 9.55
C GLU A 155 -11.78 -9.04 8.57
N ILE A 156 -11.42 -7.93 7.89
CA ILE A 156 -12.23 -7.36 6.81
C ILE A 156 -12.50 -8.39 5.70
N LEU A 157 -11.47 -9.12 5.28
CA LEU A 157 -11.62 -10.16 4.25
C LEU A 157 -12.52 -11.31 4.74
N VAL A 158 -12.39 -11.74 6.00
CA VAL A 158 -13.30 -12.73 6.60
C VAL A 158 -14.74 -12.22 6.57
N HIS A 159 -14.98 -10.97 7.00
CA HIS A 159 -16.31 -10.36 6.96
C HIS A 159 -16.89 -10.35 5.54
N ALA A 160 -16.08 -10.00 4.54
CA ALA A 160 -16.51 -10.00 3.15
C ALA A 160 -16.88 -11.40 2.67
N MET A 161 -16.03 -12.40 2.95
CA MET A 161 -16.25 -13.81 2.61
C MET A 161 -17.50 -14.38 3.28
N THR A 162 -17.73 -14.06 4.55
CA THR A 162 -18.96 -14.44 5.27
C THR A 162 -20.19 -13.76 4.68
N HIS A 163 -20.10 -12.48 4.31
CA HIS A 163 -21.22 -11.73 3.73
C HIS A 163 -21.64 -12.27 2.37
N THR A 164 -20.69 -12.65 1.51
CA THR A 164 -20.98 -13.13 0.15
C THR A 164 -21.10 -14.65 0.04
N GLY A 165 -20.72 -15.40 1.08
CA GLY A 165 -20.59 -16.85 1.01
C GLY A 165 -19.45 -17.33 0.10
N SER A 166 -18.47 -16.47 -0.19
CA SER A 166 -17.34 -16.76 -1.08
C SER A 166 -16.09 -17.17 -0.32
N THR A 167 -15.16 -17.83 -1.01
CA THR A 167 -13.83 -18.15 -0.51
C THR A 167 -12.79 -17.11 -0.93
N ALA A 168 -11.61 -17.12 -0.30
CA ALA A 168 -10.48 -16.29 -0.74
C ALA A 168 -10.06 -16.62 -2.18
N ALA A 169 -10.14 -17.90 -2.59
CA ALA A 169 -9.84 -18.33 -3.95
C ALA A 169 -10.85 -17.79 -4.98
N ASP A 170 -12.14 -17.75 -4.62
CA ASP A 170 -13.16 -17.11 -5.44
C ASP A 170 -12.84 -15.62 -5.62
N TRP A 171 -12.43 -14.95 -4.55
CA TRP A 171 -12.03 -13.55 -4.61
C TRP A 171 -10.75 -13.30 -5.42
N CYS A 172 -9.75 -14.20 -5.41
CA CYS A 172 -8.61 -14.11 -6.32
C CYS A 172 -9.04 -14.12 -7.79
N SER A 173 -10.09 -14.90 -8.11
CA SER A 173 -10.65 -14.96 -9.46
C SER A 173 -11.51 -13.73 -9.78
N LEU A 174 -12.34 -13.28 -8.84
CA LEU A 174 -13.32 -12.22 -9.04
C LEU A 174 -12.70 -10.83 -8.95
N ALA A 175 -11.89 -10.55 -7.93
CA ALA A 175 -11.32 -9.23 -7.69
C ALA A 175 -10.48 -8.76 -8.87
N ASN A 176 -9.83 -9.69 -9.58
CA ASN A 176 -8.99 -9.44 -10.74
C ASN A 176 -9.75 -9.29 -12.07
N GLN A 177 -11.04 -9.64 -12.13
CA GLN A 177 -11.85 -9.41 -13.33
C GLN A 177 -12.28 -7.94 -13.42
N PRO A 178 -12.27 -7.30 -14.60
CA PRO A 178 -12.85 -5.96 -14.76
C PRO A 178 -14.34 -6.01 -14.42
N LEU A 179 -14.84 -5.06 -13.61
CA LEU A 179 -16.30 -4.95 -13.38
C LEU A 179 -16.99 -4.74 -14.73
N ALA A 180 -18.01 -5.54 -15.02
CA ALA A 180 -18.90 -5.25 -16.12
C ALA A 180 -19.61 -3.92 -15.84
N ASN A 181 -19.30 -2.92 -16.66
CA ASN A 181 -19.96 -1.60 -16.75
C ASN A 181 -19.82 -0.64 -15.55
N VAL A 182 -18.73 0.13 -15.52
CA VAL A 182 -18.77 1.51 -15.00
C VAL A 182 -17.91 2.41 -15.90
N LEU A 183 -18.48 2.89 -17.00
CA LEU A 183 -18.00 4.09 -17.69
C LEU A 183 -18.69 5.28 -17.02
N CYS A 184 -18.00 5.99 -16.13
CA CYS A 184 -18.45 7.31 -15.69
C CYS A 184 -17.71 8.37 -16.51
N SER A 185 -18.48 9.08 -17.33
CA SER A 185 -18.02 10.21 -18.13
C SER A 185 -18.11 11.48 -17.30
N PHE A 186 -16.97 12.09 -17.00
CA PHE A 186 -16.85 13.52 -16.78
C PHE A 186 -15.60 14.01 -17.51
N ASN A 187 -15.71 15.17 -18.16
CA ASN A 187 -14.71 15.71 -19.07
C ASN A 187 -13.31 15.83 -18.41
N GLN A 188 -12.32 15.27 -19.12
CA GLN A 188 -10.87 15.16 -18.86
C GLN A 188 -10.42 13.98 -17.97
N LEU A 189 -9.73 13.04 -18.65
CA LEU A 189 -9.16 11.76 -18.21
C LEU A 189 -10.20 10.70 -17.77
N VAL A 190 -10.22 9.57 -18.48
CA VAL A 190 -11.04 8.40 -18.10
C VAL A 190 -10.40 7.76 -16.87
N ILE A 191 -10.95 8.05 -15.69
CA ILE A 191 -10.49 7.44 -14.44
C ILE A 191 -10.96 5.99 -14.45
N ASN A 192 -10.04 5.04 -14.33
CA ASN A 192 -10.39 3.64 -14.16
C ASN A 192 -10.85 3.40 -12.72
N PRO A 193 -12.15 3.22 -12.43
CA PRO A 193 -12.59 2.98 -11.07
C PRO A 193 -12.02 1.68 -10.50
N ASN A 194 -11.49 0.76 -11.32
CA ASN A 194 -10.85 -0.48 -10.87
C ASN A 194 -9.32 -0.45 -10.92
N GLY A 195 -8.72 0.72 -11.15
CA GLY A 195 -7.27 0.82 -11.12
C GLY A 195 -6.70 0.51 -9.74
N GLU A 196 -5.44 0.07 -9.70
CA GLU A 196 -4.73 -0.36 -8.48
C GLU A 196 -4.74 0.72 -7.38
N LEU A 197 -4.83 1.99 -7.76
CA LEU A 197 -4.83 3.13 -6.85
C LEU A 197 -6.17 3.88 -6.84
N ALA A 198 -7.25 3.24 -7.28
CA ALA A 198 -8.58 3.84 -7.34
C ALA A 198 -8.96 4.58 -6.04
N GLY A 199 -9.57 5.76 -6.21
CA GLY A 199 -10.05 6.69 -5.17
C GLY A 199 -8.98 7.24 -4.21
N ASN A 200 -7.71 7.13 -4.58
CA ASN A 200 -6.66 8.00 -4.05
C ASN A 200 -6.68 9.36 -4.77
N VAL A 201 -6.43 10.43 -4.02
CA VAL A 201 -6.18 11.75 -4.58
C VAL A 201 -4.68 12.00 -4.57
N LEU A 202 -4.10 12.02 -5.76
CA LEU A 202 -2.67 12.09 -5.99
C LEU A 202 -2.22 13.50 -6.35
N VAL A 203 -1.10 13.94 -5.75
CA VAL A 203 -0.45 15.20 -6.08
C VAL A 203 1.00 14.94 -6.45
N PHE A 204 1.48 15.52 -7.55
CA PHE A 204 2.88 15.47 -7.94
C PHE A 204 3.65 16.67 -7.39
N THR A 205 4.88 16.43 -6.93
CA THR A 205 5.83 17.47 -6.53
C THR A 205 7.24 17.16 -7.04
N GLY A 206 8.04 18.21 -7.23
CA GLY A 206 9.42 18.07 -7.70
C GLY A 206 9.57 18.02 -9.23
N ALA A 207 10.79 17.69 -9.65
CA ALA A 207 11.13 17.38 -11.03
C ALA A 207 10.91 15.89 -11.28
N LEU A 208 9.88 15.57 -12.07
CA LEU A 208 9.63 14.20 -12.52
C LEU A 208 10.52 13.88 -13.72
N SER A 209 10.92 12.62 -13.82
CA SER A 209 11.63 12.03 -14.95
C SER A 209 10.73 11.93 -16.18
N ILE A 210 9.42 11.73 -15.97
CA ILE A 210 8.40 11.76 -17.03
C ILE A 210 7.67 13.12 -17.12
N PRO A 211 7.18 13.51 -18.31
CA PRO A 211 6.34 14.70 -18.45
C PRO A 211 5.10 14.64 -17.56
N ARG A 212 4.74 15.76 -16.90
CA ARG A 212 3.57 15.82 -15.98
C ARG A 212 2.26 15.37 -16.60
N ARG A 213 2.09 15.58 -17.91
CA ARG A 213 0.91 15.13 -18.64
C ARG A 213 0.86 13.60 -18.71
N GLU A 214 1.99 12.97 -19.00
CA GLU A 214 2.11 11.52 -19.05
C GLU A 214 1.92 10.92 -17.65
N ALA A 215 2.55 11.50 -16.62
CA ALA A 215 2.32 11.12 -15.22
C ALA A 215 0.84 11.21 -14.81
N ALA A 216 0.12 12.23 -15.30
CA ALA A 216 -1.31 12.39 -15.08
C ALA A 216 -2.14 11.32 -15.81
N GLU A 217 -1.82 11.03 -17.06
CA GLU A 217 -2.49 9.95 -17.81
C GLU A 217 -2.28 8.59 -17.13
N LEU A 218 -1.07 8.33 -16.61
CA LEU A 218 -0.75 7.14 -15.82
C LEU A 218 -1.56 7.08 -14.52
N ALA A 219 -1.58 8.16 -13.74
CA ALA A 219 -2.36 8.24 -12.50
C ALA A 219 -3.85 7.97 -12.75
N ALA A 220 -4.42 8.54 -13.81
CA ALA A 220 -5.81 8.33 -14.17
C ALA A 220 -6.09 6.88 -14.63
N SER A 221 -5.15 6.26 -15.36
CA SER A 221 -5.25 4.84 -15.73
C SER A 221 -5.23 3.91 -14.50
N GLY A 222 -4.52 4.32 -13.46
CA GLY A 222 -4.48 3.70 -12.14
C GLY A 222 -5.68 4.00 -11.24
N GLY A 223 -6.63 4.84 -11.69
CA GLY A 223 -7.82 5.20 -10.93
C GLY A 223 -7.65 6.35 -9.93
N CYS A 224 -6.48 7.01 -9.91
CA CYS A 224 -6.26 8.18 -9.06
C CYS A 224 -6.95 9.42 -9.63
N GLU A 225 -7.49 10.24 -8.73
CA GLU A 225 -7.84 11.63 -9.03
C GLU A 225 -6.61 12.52 -8.85
N ILE A 226 -6.38 13.45 -9.76
CA ILE A 226 -5.18 14.30 -9.73
C ILE A 226 -5.52 15.65 -9.14
N GLY A 227 -4.92 15.94 -7.99
CA GLY A 227 -4.97 17.25 -7.36
C GLY A 227 -3.92 18.20 -7.92
N SER A 228 -4.31 19.46 -8.14
CA SER A 228 -3.35 20.53 -8.50
C SER A 228 -2.47 20.97 -7.31
N GLY A 229 -2.86 20.61 -6.09
CA GLY A 229 -2.11 20.89 -4.87
C GLY A 229 -2.57 20.03 -3.69
N VAL A 230 -1.81 20.08 -2.60
CA VAL A 230 -2.10 19.30 -1.39
C VAL A 230 -3.30 19.91 -0.65
N THR A 231 -4.33 19.10 -0.45
CA THR A 231 -5.59 19.43 0.23
C THR A 231 -5.92 18.40 1.30
N LYS A 232 -7.04 18.60 2.01
CA LYS A 232 -7.51 17.65 3.03
C LYS A 232 -7.91 16.28 2.47
N HIS A 233 -8.13 16.18 1.16
CA HIS A 233 -8.52 14.96 0.48
C HIS A 233 -7.34 14.23 -0.15
N THR A 234 -6.14 14.84 -0.17
CA THR A 234 -4.93 14.23 -0.72
C THR A 234 -4.54 13.02 0.11
N THR A 235 -4.38 11.88 -0.54
CA THR A 235 -3.96 10.62 0.10
C THR A 235 -2.57 10.19 -0.35
N LEU A 236 -2.12 10.62 -1.53
CA LEU A 236 -0.82 10.28 -2.11
C LEU A 236 -0.07 11.53 -2.58
N LEU A 237 1.19 11.66 -2.19
CA LEU A 237 2.13 12.63 -2.73
C LEU A 237 3.28 11.91 -3.43
N VAL A 238 3.42 12.10 -4.74
CA VAL A 238 4.54 11.54 -5.52
C VAL A 238 5.64 12.59 -5.66
N VAL A 239 6.85 12.20 -5.27
CA VAL A 239 8.07 13.02 -5.30
C VAL A 239 9.01 12.43 -6.34
N GLY A 240 9.61 13.29 -7.17
CA GLY A 240 10.65 12.85 -8.11
C GLY A 240 11.84 12.22 -7.38
N ASP A 241 12.37 11.11 -7.89
CA ASP A 241 13.45 10.34 -7.22
C ASP A 241 14.72 11.17 -7.02
N GLN A 242 15.00 12.11 -7.93
CA GLN A 242 16.12 13.05 -7.83
C GLN A 242 16.00 13.99 -6.63
N ASP A 243 14.77 14.27 -6.21
CA ASP A 243 14.48 15.12 -5.06
C ASP A 243 14.48 14.29 -3.76
N ILE A 244 14.19 12.97 -3.80
CA ILE A 244 14.30 12.08 -2.62
C ILE A 244 15.73 12.06 -2.07
N GLY A 245 16.74 11.92 -2.94
CA GLY A 245 18.15 11.95 -2.54
C GLY A 245 18.61 13.29 -1.94
N ARG A 246 17.88 14.39 -2.18
CA ARG A 246 18.15 15.73 -1.62
C ARG A 246 17.36 16.03 -0.35
N LEU A 247 16.39 15.19 0.02
CA LEU A 247 15.62 15.31 1.27
C LEU A 247 16.50 15.08 2.52
N ALA A 248 17.71 14.54 2.35
CA ALA A 248 18.74 14.46 3.38
C ALA A 248 19.34 15.83 3.78
N GLY A 249 18.93 16.98 3.18
CA GLY A 249 19.58 18.23 3.57
C GLY A 249 18.98 19.60 3.29
N LYS A 250 18.35 19.96 2.14
CA LYS A 250 18.00 21.41 1.97
C LYS A 250 17.04 21.95 0.90
N ASP A 251 16.41 21.18 0.01
CA ASP A 251 15.49 21.78 -0.98
C ASP A 251 14.12 21.10 -1.00
N ARG A 252 13.26 21.45 -0.03
CA ARG A 252 11.86 20.96 0.05
C ARG A 252 10.93 21.87 -0.75
N SER A 253 10.18 21.29 -1.69
CA SER A 253 9.10 21.98 -2.41
C SER A 253 7.98 22.44 -1.46
N SER A 254 7.34 23.58 -1.74
CA SER A 254 6.23 24.11 -0.94
C SER A 254 5.06 23.11 -0.80
N LYS A 255 4.88 22.21 -1.78
CA LYS A 255 3.87 21.14 -1.71
C LYS A 255 4.27 20.04 -0.71
N HIS A 256 5.56 19.74 -0.63
CA HIS A 256 6.09 18.76 0.31
C HIS A 256 5.91 19.24 1.76
N VAL A 257 6.28 20.49 2.04
CA VAL A 257 6.06 21.12 3.36
C VAL A 257 4.59 21.13 3.75
N LYS A 258 3.69 21.42 2.80
CA LYS A 258 2.24 21.41 3.07
C LYS A 258 1.71 20.01 3.36
N ALA A 259 2.22 18.97 2.69
CA ALA A 259 1.86 17.59 3.00
C ALA A 259 2.37 17.19 4.40
N GLU A 260 3.62 17.54 4.73
CA GLU A 260 4.19 17.37 6.08
C GLU A 260 3.30 17.98 7.16
N GLU A 261 2.87 19.23 6.98
CA GLU A 261 1.99 19.92 7.93
C GLU A 261 0.64 19.25 8.10
N LEU A 262 0.10 18.64 7.04
CA LEU A 262 -1.18 17.96 7.10
C LEU A 262 -1.05 16.57 7.75
N ILE A 263 0.06 15.88 7.50
CA ILE A 263 0.38 14.62 8.19
C ILE A 263 0.56 14.85 9.68
N ALA A 264 1.27 15.92 10.06
CA ALA A 264 1.39 16.34 11.46
C ALA A 264 0.04 16.67 12.12
N LYS A 265 -0.99 17.02 11.33
CA LYS A 265 -2.38 17.23 11.80
C LYS A 265 -3.19 15.93 11.84
N GLY A 266 -2.56 14.77 11.63
CA GLY A 266 -3.19 13.46 11.65
C GLY A 266 -3.90 13.08 10.36
N GLN A 267 -3.59 13.73 9.23
CA GLN A 267 -4.08 13.28 7.92
C GLN A 267 -3.25 12.11 7.42
N ASN A 268 -3.91 11.08 6.89
CA ASN A 268 -3.23 9.95 6.28
C ASN A 268 -2.81 10.30 4.84
N ILE A 269 -1.62 10.86 4.70
CA ILE A 269 -0.99 11.16 3.40
C ILE A 269 0.29 10.34 3.31
N ARG A 270 0.38 9.46 2.31
CA ARG A 270 1.60 8.71 2.03
C ARG A 270 2.44 9.44 0.98
N ILE A 271 3.75 9.46 1.19
CA ILE A 271 4.73 10.05 0.27
C ILE A 271 5.48 8.91 -0.44
N LEU A 272 5.56 8.98 -1.76
CA LEU A 272 6.17 7.94 -2.60
C LEU A 272 7.19 8.52 -3.58
N GLY A 273 8.19 7.73 -3.93
CA GLY A 273 9.04 8.00 -5.08
C GLY A 273 8.33 7.85 -6.43
N GLU A 274 8.92 8.43 -7.46
CA GLU A 274 8.40 8.39 -8.82
C GLU A 274 8.51 6.99 -9.42
N SER A 275 9.65 6.32 -9.27
CA SER A 275 9.82 4.95 -9.75
C SER A 275 8.89 3.97 -9.04
N ASP A 276 8.72 4.12 -7.73
CA ASP A 276 7.78 3.33 -6.93
C ASP A 276 6.33 3.53 -7.37
N PHE A 277 5.96 4.77 -7.71
CA PHE A 277 4.66 5.08 -8.27
C PHE A 277 4.42 4.38 -9.62
N GLN A 278 5.42 4.30 -10.49
CA GLN A 278 5.31 3.58 -11.77
C GLN A 278 5.13 2.07 -11.58
N VAL A 279 5.82 1.48 -10.60
CA VAL A 279 5.68 0.05 -10.25
C VAL A 279 4.28 -0.23 -9.70
N LEU A 280 3.74 0.64 -8.84
CA LEU A 280 2.36 0.54 -8.33
C LEU A 280 1.30 0.54 -9.44
N LEU A 281 1.56 1.25 -10.53
CA LEU A 281 0.69 1.28 -11.70
C LEU A 281 0.91 0.12 -12.68
N GLY A 282 1.86 -0.77 -12.41
CA GLY A 282 2.14 -1.94 -13.23
C GLY A 282 2.97 -1.67 -14.49
N PHE A 283 3.73 -0.58 -14.54
CA PHE A 283 4.49 -0.16 -15.73
C PHE A 283 5.91 -0.72 -15.81
N GLU A 284 6.53 -1.16 -14.70
CA GLU A 284 7.64 -2.10 -14.83
C GLU A 284 7.05 -3.48 -15.05
N SER A 285 7.33 -4.05 -16.21
CA SER A 285 7.02 -5.43 -16.52
C SER A 285 7.35 -6.29 -15.31
N LEU A 286 6.36 -7.04 -14.83
CA LEU A 286 6.60 -8.29 -14.12
C LEU A 286 7.53 -9.10 -15.04
N GLY A 287 8.83 -8.94 -14.83
CA GLY A 287 9.86 -9.71 -15.51
C GLY A 287 9.55 -11.15 -15.19
N ARG A 288 9.17 -11.88 -16.24
CA ARG A 288 8.92 -13.32 -16.19
C ARG A 288 10.12 -14.08 -15.65
#